data_AF-A0A7U9SGE2-F1
#
_entry.id   AF-A0A7U9SGE2-F1
#
_cell.length_a   1.000
_cell.length_b   1.000
_cell.length_c   1.000
_cell.angle_alpha   90.00
_cell.angle_beta   90.00
_cell.angle_gamma   90.00
#
_symmetry.space_group_name_H-M   'P 1'
#
loop_
_entity.id
_entity.type
_entity.pdbx_description
1 polymer ?
#
loop_
_entity_poly.entity_id
_entity_poly.type
_entity_poly.pdbx_seq_one_letter_code
_entity_poly.pdbx_strand_id
1 'polypeptide(L)'
;MLKKLFLIDGAAGTGKTDFIQYVKNKYHNANILYKYTTRSFREDDDKENLDLIFLPEEEYRLKNIKDENSYIYGGCSYGFLESDLNESLEKYEYTIIIVRSYQTINGLIQRYKEKAFVIPVFIYTDRNLVEQRLRLDGYSQEKIDFRVKRSESCWEDYLENDYLEIPIIINNSSKSDFHRKINQLFKSELVKERYDYIYINPSVKYELISPLYGYKKIIQNKLEEFPFEKNVFLMMKFRDENQGTYKYIEKELKNNGFNCVRADDKEWAHITDTSFNPMAVLYCCKYGIALFDEAEKGSTYNPNVAYELGMMQCQNKRCLILKHSSLPNPPFDIVKDLYITYTKEIEIEEILSNWLISLKGKGR
;
A
#
# COMPACT_ATOMS: atom_id res chain seq x y z
N MET A 1 -8.88 -0.25 -10.12
CA MET A 1 -7.64 0.55 -10.22
C MET A 1 -7.32 1.13 -8.87
N LEU A 2 -6.09 0.91 -8.40
CA LEU A 2 -5.62 1.45 -7.12
C LEU A 2 -5.62 2.98 -7.13
N LYS A 3 -5.96 3.57 -5.98
CA LYS A 3 -6.07 5.01 -5.77
C LYS A 3 -4.71 5.62 -5.49
N LYS A 4 -4.56 6.92 -5.72
CA LYS A 4 -3.30 7.66 -5.54
C LYS A 4 -3.54 8.87 -4.65
N LEU A 5 -2.71 9.00 -3.62
CA LEU A 5 -2.74 10.10 -2.66
C LEU A 5 -1.43 10.88 -2.78
N PHE A 6 -1.47 12.07 -3.37
CA PHE A 6 -0.32 12.96 -3.40
C PHE A 6 -0.30 13.86 -2.16
N LEU A 7 0.80 13.81 -1.42
CA LEU A 7 1.06 14.68 -0.28
C LEU A 7 2.04 15.77 -0.72
N ILE A 8 1.53 16.96 -1.01
CA ILE A 8 2.33 18.05 -1.56
C ILE A 8 2.85 18.92 -0.42
N ASP A 9 4.18 19.00 -0.34
CA ASP A 9 4.90 19.85 0.57
C ASP A 9 5.66 20.94 -0.21
N GLY A 10 5.89 22.10 0.41
CA GLY A 10 6.73 23.18 -0.16
C GLY A 10 6.48 24.52 0.52
N ALA A 11 7.47 25.42 0.54
CA ALA A 11 7.34 26.72 1.22
C ALA A 11 6.34 27.67 0.54
N ALA A 12 6.14 28.88 1.11
CA ALA A 12 5.40 29.93 0.42
C ALA A 12 6.19 30.42 -0.81
N GLY A 13 5.52 30.68 -1.93
CA GLY A 13 6.18 31.16 -3.16
C GLY A 13 6.86 30.07 -4.01
N THR A 14 6.82 28.80 -3.61
CA THR A 14 7.45 27.70 -4.38
C THR A 14 6.60 27.19 -5.55
N GLY A 15 5.39 27.72 -5.77
CA GLY A 15 4.54 27.36 -6.92
C GLY A 15 3.37 26.42 -6.65
N LYS A 16 2.92 26.28 -5.40
CA LYS A 16 1.75 25.46 -5.05
C LYS A 16 0.47 25.88 -5.79
N THR A 17 0.23 27.18 -5.95
CA THR A 17 -0.92 27.70 -6.71
C THR A 17 -0.84 27.28 -8.19
N ASP A 18 0.35 27.39 -8.79
CA ASP A 18 0.57 26.96 -10.18
C ASP A 18 0.41 25.44 -10.33
N PHE A 19 0.85 24.66 -9.34
CA PHE A 19 0.60 23.21 -9.29
C PHE A 19 -0.90 22.89 -9.26
N ILE A 20 -1.67 23.53 -8.35
CA ILE A 20 -3.13 23.33 -8.23
C ILE A 20 -3.80 23.64 -9.55
N GLN A 21 -3.53 24.82 -10.12
CA GLN A 21 -4.17 25.27 -11.35
C GLN A 21 -3.85 24.34 -12.52
N TYR A 22 -2.58 23.96 -12.66
CA TYR A 22 -2.14 23.04 -13.71
C TYR A 22 -2.80 21.67 -13.58
N VAL A 23 -2.86 21.12 -12.36
CA VAL A 23 -3.47 19.81 -12.11
C VAL A 23 -4.98 19.85 -12.36
N LYS A 24 -5.70 20.85 -11.83
CA LYS A 24 -7.16 21.03 -12.06
C LYS A 24 -7.50 21.10 -13.55
N ASN A 25 -6.72 21.84 -14.32
CA ASN A 25 -6.97 22.04 -15.75
C ASN A 25 -6.68 20.79 -16.58
N LYS A 26 -5.69 19.98 -16.18
CA LYS A 26 -5.20 18.87 -17.01
C LYS A 26 -5.71 17.50 -16.60
N TYR A 27 -5.96 17.28 -15.30
CA TYR A 27 -6.32 15.98 -14.75
C TYR A 27 -7.73 16.04 -14.17
N HIS A 28 -8.75 15.83 -15.01
CA HIS A 28 -10.16 15.91 -14.60
C HIS A 28 -10.59 14.82 -13.59
N ASN A 29 -9.80 13.76 -13.46
CA ASN A 29 -9.98 12.70 -12.46
C ASN A 29 -9.16 12.93 -11.17
N ALA A 30 -8.62 14.13 -11.00
CA ALA A 30 -7.91 14.57 -9.81
C ALA A 30 -8.77 15.50 -8.96
N ASN A 31 -8.71 15.32 -7.64
CA ASN A 31 -9.34 16.20 -6.67
C ASN A 31 -8.30 16.83 -5.74
N ILE A 32 -8.41 18.14 -5.54
CA ILE A 32 -7.62 18.88 -4.54
C ILE A 32 -8.46 18.93 -3.25
N LEU A 33 -7.95 18.35 -2.18
CA LEU A 33 -8.61 18.37 -0.88
C LEU A 33 -8.47 19.75 -0.25
N TYR A 34 -9.60 20.33 0.16
CA TYR A 34 -9.61 21.58 0.91
C TYR A 34 -9.30 21.32 2.38
N LYS A 35 -8.52 22.21 3.00
CA LYS A 35 -8.24 22.21 4.44
C LYS A 35 -8.89 23.41 5.10
N TYR A 36 -9.30 23.22 6.33
CA TYR A 36 -9.74 24.30 7.21
C TYR A 36 -8.52 24.98 7.82
N THR A 37 -8.57 26.30 8.02
CA THR A 37 -7.52 27.05 8.71
C THR A 37 -8.06 28.24 9.49
N THR A 38 -7.38 28.58 10.59
CA THR A 38 -7.63 29.79 11.40
C THR A 38 -6.80 30.99 10.94
N ARG A 39 -5.98 30.82 9.89
CA ARG A 39 -5.25 31.93 9.26
C ARG A 39 -6.24 32.96 8.70
N SER A 40 -5.95 34.25 8.83
CA SER A 40 -6.71 35.28 8.12
C SER A 40 -6.44 35.25 6.61
N PHE A 41 -7.49 35.54 5.84
CA PHE A 41 -7.37 35.80 4.40
C PHE A 41 -6.43 37.00 4.16
N ARG A 42 -5.54 36.89 3.18
CA ARG A 42 -4.58 37.95 2.78
C ARG A 42 -5.03 38.58 1.48
N GLU A 43 -4.64 39.83 1.21
CA GLU A 43 -5.01 40.52 -0.03
C GLU A 43 -4.53 39.78 -1.29
N ASP A 44 -3.39 39.11 -1.22
CA ASP A 44 -2.83 38.36 -2.34
C ASP A 44 -3.31 36.90 -2.44
N ASP A 45 -4.26 36.49 -1.59
CA ASP A 45 -4.85 35.16 -1.65
C ASP A 45 -5.85 35.11 -2.82
N ASP A 46 -5.59 34.27 -3.83
CA ASP A 46 -6.54 34.04 -4.93
C ASP A 46 -7.61 33.01 -4.53
N LYS A 47 -8.83 33.48 -4.24
CA LYS A 47 -9.95 32.64 -3.80
C LYS A 47 -10.27 31.47 -4.73
N GLU A 48 -10.05 31.59 -6.03
CA GLU A 48 -10.36 30.52 -7.00
C GLU A 48 -9.31 29.40 -7.00
N ASN A 49 -8.08 29.71 -6.58
CA ASN A 49 -6.93 28.83 -6.69
C ASN A 49 -6.30 28.43 -5.34
N LEU A 50 -7.08 28.50 -4.26
CA LEU A 50 -6.67 28.07 -2.92
C LEU A 50 -7.22 26.70 -2.53
N ASP A 51 -6.44 25.96 -1.75
CA ASP A 51 -6.80 24.70 -1.08
C ASP A 51 -7.34 24.93 0.34
N LEU A 52 -7.76 26.16 0.68
CA LEU A 52 -8.06 26.57 2.06
C LEU A 52 -9.49 27.07 2.22
N ILE A 53 -10.11 26.66 3.32
CA ILE A 53 -11.36 27.19 3.88
C ILE A 53 -11.00 27.94 5.16
N PHE A 54 -11.20 29.25 5.15
CA PHE A 54 -10.85 30.12 6.27
C PHE A 54 -11.99 30.16 7.28
N LEU A 55 -11.70 29.84 8.54
CA LEU A 55 -12.68 29.81 9.63
C LEU A 55 -12.17 30.61 10.84
N PRO A 56 -13.07 31.25 11.62
CA PRO A 56 -12.76 31.67 12.97
C PRO A 56 -12.31 30.49 13.84
N GLU A 57 -11.52 30.78 14.87
CA GLU A 57 -10.98 29.78 15.81
C GLU A 57 -12.08 28.91 16.44
N GLU A 58 -13.22 29.51 16.80
CA GLU A 58 -14.37 28.81 17.37
C GLU A 58 -15.00 27.81 16.38
N GLU A 59 -15.23 28.23 15.13
CA GLU A 59 -15.78 27.37 14.08
C GLU A 59 -14.82 26.25 13.68
N TYR A 60 -13.51 26.52 13.66
CA TYR A 60 -12.50 25.51 13.41
C TYR A 60 -12.55 24.40 14.48
N ARG A 61 -12.71 24.78 15.76
CA ARG A 61 -12.85 23.80 16.85
C ARG A 61 -14.11 22.95 16.70
N LEU A 62 -15.22 23.53 16.24
CA LEU A 62 -16.47 22.81 15.99
C LEU A 62 -16.35 21.75 14.88
N LYS A 63 -15.35 21.85 13.99
CA LYS A 63 -15.09 20.80 12.98
C LYS A 63 -14.60 19.49 13.60
N ASN A 64 -14.12 19.49 14.85
CA ASN A 64 -13.62 18.31 15.54
C ASN A 64 -12.59 17.54 14.70
N ILE A 65 -11.67 18.26 14.05
CA ILE A 65 -10.59 17.67 13.28
C ILE A 65 -9.67 16.92 14.23
N LYS A 66 -9.39 15.65 13.93
CA LYS A 66 -8.47 14.83 14.73
C LYS A 66 -7.05 15.41 14.67
N ASP A 67 -6.32 15.29 15.78
CA ASP A 67 -4.94 15.76 15.89
C ASP A 67 -4.05 15.22 14.75
N GLU A 68 -4.20 13.94 14.39
CA GLU A 68 -3.47 13.28 13.29
C GLU A 68 -3.69 13.90 11.90
N ASN A 69 -4.74 14.68 11.73
CA ASN A 69 -5.09 15.40 10.49
C ASN A 69 -4.96 16.92 10.63
N SER A 70 -4.31 17.38 11.69
CA SER A 70 -4.10 18.80 11.94
C SER A 70 -2.65 19.12 12.28
N TYR A 71 -2.26 20.37 12.06
CA TYR A 71 -0.93 20.86 12.38
C TYR A 71 -0.95 22.38 12.55
N ILE A 72 0.02 22.91 13.30
CA ILE A 72 0.21 24.34 13.48
C ILE A 72 1.29 24.83 12.52
N TYR A 73 1.02 25.90 11.78
CA TYR A 73 2.01 26.50 10.90
C TYR A 73 1.95 28.03 10.91
N GLY A 74 3.00 28.65 11.45
CA GLY A 74 3.08 30.10 11.64
C GLY A 74 1.99 30.67 12.55
N GLY A 75 1.73 29.98 13.67
CA GLY A 75 0.79 30.42 14.70
C GLY A 75 -0.69 30.19 14.37
N CYS A 76 -1.02 29.59 13.22
CA CYS A 76 -2.39 29.25 12.85
C CYS A 76 -2.57 27.74 12.73
N SER A 77 -3.79 27.28 13.00
CA SER A 77 -4.19 25.89 12.86
C SER A 77 -4.58 25.57 11.42
N TYR A 78 -4.24 24.37 10.98
CA TYR A 78 -4.61 23.80 9.69
C TYR A 78 -5.05 22.37 9.88
N GLY A 79 -6.05 21.92 9.14
CA GLY A 79 -6.45 20.51 9.16
C GLY A 79 -7.55 20.17 8.17
N PHE A 80 -7.85 18.89 8.06
CA PHE A 80 -8.86 18.37 7.12
C PHE A 80 -9.65 17.24 7.77
N LEU A 81 -10.87 17.02 7.30
CA LEU A 81 -11.69 15.93 7.80
C LEU A 81 -11.25 14.62 7.15
N GLU A 82 -11.17 13.57 7.97
CA GLU A 82 -10.87 12.21 7.51
C GLU A 82 -11.95 11.70 6.53
N SER A 83 -13.21 12.11 6.72
CA SER A 83 -14.32 11.80 5.81
C SER A 83 -14.06 12.32 4.40
N ASP A 84 -13.64 13.57 4.28
CA ASP A 84 -13.45 14.24 2.99
C ASP A 84 -12.30 13.60 2.22
N LEU A 85 -11.23 13.19 2.92
CA LEU A 85 -10.11 12.46 2.34
C LEU A 85 -10.54 11.08 1.81
N ASN A 86 -11.29 10.31 2.62
CA ASN A 86 -11.77 9.01 2.19
C ASN A 86 -12.76 9.12 1.01
N GLU A 87 -13.71 10.06 1.07
CA GLU A 87 -14.64 10.34 -0.03
C GLU A 87 -13.90 10.72 -1.33
N SER A 88 -12.86 11.54 -1.22
CA SER A 88 -12.02 11.90 -2.35
C SER A 88 -11.33 10.68 -2.96
N LEU A 89 -10.75 9.80 -2.13
CA LEU A 89 -10.10 8.58 -2.61
C LEU A 89 -11.07 7.60 -3.26
N GLU A 90 -12.30 7.52 -2.77
CA GLU A 90 -13.34 6.68 -3.38
C GLU A 90 -13.74 7.21 -4.76
N LYS A 91 -14.00 8.51 -4.88
CA LYS A 91 -14.55 9.13 -6.10
C LYS A 91 -13.51 9.40 -7.19
N TYR A 92 -12.30 9.77 -6.82
CA TYR A 92 -11.28 10.24 -7.76
C TYR A 92 -10.15 9.21 -7.91
N GLU A 93 -9.40 9.30 -9.01
CA GLU A 93 -8.20 8.47 -9.19
C GLU A 93 -7.03 9.07 -8.41
N TYR A 94 -6.91 10.39 -8.46
CA TYR A 94 -5.87 11.16 -7.78
C TYR A 94 -6.50 12.06 -6.73
N THR A 95 -6.13 11.86 -5.47
CA THR A 95 -6.40 12.80 -4.39
C THR A 95 -5.11 13.54 -4.08
N ILE A 96 -5.17 14.87 -4.08
CA ILE A 96 -4.04 15.73 -3.77
C ILE A 96 -4.37 16.49 -2.49
N ILE A 97 -3.47 16.44 -1.52
CA ILE A 97 -3.53 17.26 -0.32
C ILE A 97 -2.21 18.00 -0.16
N ILE A 98 -2.28 19.30 0.08
CA ILE A 98 -1.10 20.08 0.44
C ILE A 98 -0.96 19.99 1.97
N VAL A 99 0.18 19.57 2.50
CA VAL A 99 0.38 19.46 3.96
C VAL A 99 1.75 20.04 4.30
N ARG A 100 1.81 20.85 5.36
CA ARG A 100 3.02 21.57 5.79
C ARG A 100 3.45 21.10 7.19
N SER A 101 3.49 19.79 7.38
CA SER A 101 3.97 19.13 8.59
C SER A 101 4.48 17.74 8.23
N TYR A 102 5.76 17.49 8.51
CA TYR A 102 6.38 16.19 8.37
C TYR A 102 5.64 15.11 9.18
N GLN A 103 5.24 15.42 10.43
CA GLN A 103 4.52 14.46 11.27
C GLN A 103 3.19 14.04 10.64
N THR A 104 2.41 15.00 10.13
CA THR A 104 1.13 14.71 9.46
C THR A 104 1.36 13.91 8.16
N ILE A 105 2.37 14.26 7.37
CA ILE A 105 2.72 13.54 6.14
C ILE A 105 3.05 12.07 6.44
N ASN A 106 3.92 11.81 7.40
CA ASN A 106 4.28 10.45 7.80
C ASN A 106 3.10 9.67 8.37
N GLY A 107 2.27 10.31 9.19
CA GLY A 107 1.04 9.71 9.69
C GLY A 107 0.09 9.30 8.57
N LEU A 108 -0.04 10.12 7.52
CA LEU A 108 -0.85 9.79 6.34
C LEU A 108 -0.28 8.61 5.57
N ILE A 109 1.03 8.56 5.35
CA ILE A 109 1.67 7.43 4.65
C ILE A 109 1.39 6.11 5.36
N GLN A 110 1.60 6.06 6.68
CA GLN A 110 1.39 4.81 7.41
C GLN A 110 -0.08 4.38 7.43
N ARG A 111 -1.02 5.33 7.56
CA ARG A 111 -2.47 5.03 7.58
C ARG A 111 -3.03 4.66 6.21
N TYR A 112 -2.47 5.19 5.13
CA TYR A 112 -3.02 5.04 3.78
C TYR A 112 -2.23 4.15 2.83
N LYS A 113 -1.04 3.65 3.20
CA LYS A 113 -0.20 2.77 2.34
C LYS A 113 -0.91 1.52 1.83
N GLU A 114 -1.90 1.00 2.56
CA GLU A 114 -2.70 -0.16 2.14
C GLU A 114 -3.96 0.23 1.33
N LYS A 115 -4.31 1.51 1.28
CA LYS A 115 -5.53 2.01 0.58
C LYS A 115 -5.20 2.73 -0.72
N ALA A 116 -4.07 3.40 -0.78
CA ALA A 116 -3.61 4.15 -1.95
C ALA A 116 -2.09 4.05 -2.12
N PHE A 117 -1.60 4.27 -3.34
CA PHE A 117 -0.22 4.69 -3.51
C PHE A 117 -0.10 6.08 -2.90
N VAL A 118 0.64 6.20 -1.80
CA VAL A 118 0.88 7.48 -1.14
C VAL A 118 2.18 8.06 -1.67
N ILE A 119 2.10 9.21 -2.35
CA ILE A 119 3.21 9.84 -3.06
C ILE A 119 3.50 11.20 -2.40
N PRO A 120 4.47 11.26 -1.49
CA PRO A 120 4.99 12.50 -0.96
C PRO A 120 5.83 13.24 -2.01
N VAL A 121 5.56 14.53 -2.18
CA VAL A 121 6.19 15.40 -3.17
C VAL A 121 6.62 16.69 -2.48
N PHE A 122 7.88 17.07 -2.67
CA PHE A 122 8.40 18.34 -2.20
C PHE A 122 8.62 19.29 -3.38
N ILE A 123 7.98 20.46 -3.36
CA ILE A 123 8.16 21.49 -4.38
C ILE A 123 9.29 22.43 -3.93
N TYR A 124 10.40 22.38 -4.67
CA TYR A 124 11.57 23.20 -4.46
C TYR A 124 11.65 24.35 -5.47
N THR A 125 12.16 25.51 -5.05
CA THR A 125 12.51 26.61 -5.94
C THR A 125 13.77 27.29 -5.39
N ASP A 126 14.67 27.72 -6.29
CA ASP A 126 15.85 28.50 -5.90
C ASP A 126 15.43 29.78 -5.16
N ARG A 127 16.10 30.07 -4.04
CA ARG A 127 15.83 31.22 -3.18
C ARG A 127 15.86 32.55 -3.92
N ASN A 128 16.85 32.75 -4.79
CA ASN A 128 17.01 34.00 -5.52
C ASN A 128 15.82 34.21 -6.48
N LEU A 129 15.30 33.11 -7.06
CA LEU A 129 14.12 33.15 -7.91
C LEU A 129 12.83 33.37 -7.11
N VAL A 130 12.71 32.81 -5.90
CA VAL A 130 11.58 33.09 -5.00
C VAL A 130 11.54 34.58 -4.66
N GLU A 131 12.68 35.17 -4.30
CA GLU A 131 12.77 36.59 -3.97
C GLU A 131 12.38 37.48 -5.16
N GLN A 132 12.93 37.18 -6.35
CA GLN A 132 12.60 37.91 -7.58
C GLN A 132 11.10 37.82 -7.92
N ARG A 133 10.49 36.64 -7.81
CA ARG A 133 9.05 36.46 -8.05
C ARG A 133 8.20 37.25 -7.08
N LEU A 134 8.52 37.19 -5.79
CA LEU A 134 7.80 37.97 -4.78
C LEU A 134 7.95 39.49 -5.03
N ARG A 135 9.13 39.97 -5.47
CA ARG A 135 9.28 41.37 -5.88
C ARG A 135 8.38 41.73 -7.08
N LEU A 136 8.33 40.86 -8.10
CA LEU A 136 7.49 41.06 -9.29
C LEU A 136 5.99 41.01 -8.97
N ASP A 137 5.59 40.18 -8.00
CA ASP A 137 4.21 40.09 -7.50
C ASP A 137 3.81 41.30 -6.62
N GLY A 138 4.71 42.28 -6.44
CA GLY A 138 4.42 43.54 -5.74
C GLY A 138 4.60 43.52 -4.23
N TYR A 139 5.28 42.51 -3.67
CA TYR A 139 5.51 42.43 -2.23
C TYR A 139 6.54 43.45 -1.72
N SER A 140 6.31 43.99 -0.52
CA SER A 140 7.30 44.82 0.18
C SER A 140 8.51 44.00 0.64
N GLN A 141 9.67 44.66 0.80
CA GLN A 141 10.91 44.01 1.24
C GLN A 141 10.73 43.24 2.55
N GLU A 142 10.04 43.83 3.54
CA GLU A 142 9.77 43.16 4.83
C GLU A 142 8.93 41.88 4.67
N LYS A 143 7.91 41.90 3.79
CA LYS A 143 7.09 40.71 3.49
C LYS A 143 7.90 39.65 2.75
N ILE A 144 8.83 40.06 1.89
CA ILE A 144 9.74 39.16 1.17
C ILE A 144 10.67 38.46 2.16
N ASP A 145 11.35 39.21 3.03
CA ASP A 145 12.30 38.66 4.01
C ASP A 145 11.62 37.66 4.95
N PHE A 146 10.39 37.96 5.41
CA PHE A 146 9.59 37.04 6.20
C PHE A 146 9.25 35.73 5.46
N ARG A 147 8.91 35.81 4.16
CA ARG A 147 8.59 34.63 3.35
C ARG A 147 9.83 33.80 3.04
N VAL A 148 10.96 34.45 2.76
CA VAL A 148 12.25 33.80 2.51
C VAL A 148 12.71 33.04 3.76
N LYS A 149 12.65 33.65 4.95
CA LYS A 149 13.00 32.99 6.21
C LYS A 149 12.15 31.74 6.50
N ARG A 150 10.84 31.79 6.18
CA ARG A 150 9.96 30.62 6.28
C ARG A 150 10.29 29.55 5.24
N SER A 151 10.83 29.94 4.09
CA SER A 151 11.31 29.01 3.07
C SER A 151 12.61 28.32 3.47
N GLU A 152 13.50 28.99 4.19
CA GLU A 152 14.71 28.38 4.75
C GLU A 152 14.35 27.31 5.77
N SER A 153 13.52 27.64 6.77
CA SER A 153 13.06 26.67 7.78
C SER A 153 12.35 25.47 7.16
N CYS A 154 11.62 25.65 6.06
CA CYS A 154 11.02 24.54 5.30
C CYS A 154 12.07 23.63 4.66
N TRP A 155 13.15 24.20 4.14
CA TRP A 155 14.19 23.45 3.46
C TRP A 155 15.08 22.72 4.46
N GLU A 156 15.37 23.34 5.60
CA GLU A 156 16.05 22.70 6.73
C GLU A 156 15.23 21.52 7.26
N ASP A 157 13.93 21.70 7.51
CA ASP A 157 13.03 20.59 7.89
C ASP A 157 13.10 19.46 6.87
N TYR A 158 13.08 19.79 5.57
CA TYR A 158 13.26 18.83 4.47
C TYR A 158 14.60 18.07 4.50
N LEU A 159 15.71 18.76 4.78
CA LEU A 159 17.05 18.16 4.78
C LEU A 159 17.34 17.35 6.05
N GLU A 160 16.81 17.76 7.19
CA GLU A 160 17.10 17.17 8.51
C GLU A 160 16.25 15.94 8.80
N ASN A 161 15.08 15.83 8.18
CA ASN A 161 14.24 14.67 8.30
C ASN A 161 14.46 13.74 7.09
N ASP A 162 14.54 12.43 7.34
CA ASP A 162 14.42 11.45 6.26
C ASP A 162 12.98 11.52 5.73
N TYR A 163 12.75 12.41 4.77
CA TYR A 163 11.57 12.41 3.93
C TYR A 163 11.63 11.17 3.03
N LEU A 164 11.45 9.99 3.62
CA LEU A 164 11.06 8.75 2.96
C LEU A 164 12.18 8.09 2.17
N GLU A 165 11.98 6.83 1.79
CA GLU A 165 12.95 6.10 0.95
C GLU A 165 13.17 6.77 -0.42
N ILE A 166 12.20 7.56 -0.95
CA ILE A 166 12.37 8.38 -2.17
C ILE A 166 11.45 9.63 -2.13
N PRO A 167 11.89 10.80 -1.61
CA PRO A 167 11.15 12.04 -1.78
C PRO A 167 11.24 12.53 -3.23
N ILE A 168 10.10 12.86 -3.84
CA ILE A 168 10.09 13.44 -5.19
C ILE A 168 10.24 14.95 -5.07
N ILE A 169 11.44 15.45 -5.35
CA ILE A 169 11.68 16.89 -5.50
C ILE A 169 11.26 17.33 -6.89
N ILE A 170 10.35 18.30 -6.97
CA ILE A 170 10.01 18.97 -8.23
C ILE A 170 10.56 20.40 -8.18
N ASN A 171 11.52 20.67 -9.06
CA ASN A 171 12.10 22.01 -9.22
C ASN A 171 11.14 22.91 -10.02
N ASN A 172 10.75 24.04 -9.43
CA ASN A 172 9.92 25.06 -10.04
C ASN A 172 10.70 26.35 -10.43
N SER A 173 11.97 26.22 -10.81
CA SER A 173 12.77 27.37 -11.30
C SER A 173 12.29 27.86 -12.67
N SER A 174 11.72 26.97 -13.48
CA SER A 174 11.11 27.25 -14.79
C SER A 174 9.70 26.68 -14.84
N LYS A 175 8.70 27.49 -15.21
CA LYS A 175 7.28 27.06 -15.27
C LYS A 175 7.06 25.91 -16.26
N SER A 176 7.72 25.95 -17.41
CA SER A 176 7.61 24.89 -18.42
C SER A 176 8.19 23.57 -17.92
N ASP A 177 9.35 23.60 -17.27
CA ASP A 177 9.98 22.39 -16.72
C ASP A 177 9.24 21.86 -15.49
N PHE A 178 8.66 22.76 -14.68
CA PHE A 178 7.78 22.40 -13.58
C PHE A 178 6.58 21.59 -14.08
N HIS A 179 5.88 22.09 -15.10
CA HIS A 179 4.74 21.39 -15.71
C HIS A 179 5.15 20.07 -16.37
N ARG A 180 6.32 20.02 -17.02
CA ARG A 180 6.88 18.77 -17.56
C ARG A 180 7.16 17.75 -16.46
N LYS A 181 7.67 18.17 -15.30
CA LYS A 181 7.92 17.29 -14.17
C LYS A 181 6.62 16.81 -13.51
N ILE A 182 5.61 17.66 -13.36
CA ILE A 182 4.27 17.24 -12.92
C ILE A 182 3.73 16.16 -13.88
N ASN A 183 3.85 16.37 -15.19
CA ASN A 183 3.42 15.36 -16.17
C ASN A 183 4.18 14.04 -16.04
N GLN A 184 5.50 14.10 -15.84
CA GLN A 184 6.33 12.91 -15.64
C GLN A 184 5.89 12.16 -14.38
N LEU A 185 5.63 12.87 -13.28
CA LEU A 185 5.17 12.29 -12.03
C LEU A 185 3.86 11.52 -12.21
N PHE A 186 2.83 12.14 -12.78
CA PHE A 186 1.52 11.52 -13.01
C PHE A 186 1.56 10.40 -14.07
N LYS A 187 2.63 10.28 -14.86
CA LYS A 187 2.84 9.21 -15.84
C LYS A 187 3.88 8.17 -15.40
N SER A 188 4.51 8.37 -14.25
CA SER A 188 5.61 7.53 -13.79
C SER A 188 5.13 6.15 -13.35
N GLU A 189 6.05 5.19 -13.29
CA GLU A 189 5.77 3.85 -12.75
C GLU A 189 5.48 3.88 -11.23
N LEU A 190 5.80 4.98 -10.54
CA LEU A 190 5.50 5.16 -9.11
C LEU A 190 4.01 5.24 -8.83
N VAL A 191 3.22 5.65 -9.82
CA VAL A 191 1.77 5.84 -9.69
C VAL A 191 0.99 4.82 -10.52
N LYS A 192 1.66 3.86 -11.15
CA LYS A 192 1.04 2.86 -12.02
C LYS A 192 1.11 1.47 -11.42
N GLU A 193 0.07 0.70 -11.67
CA GLU A 193 0.10 -0.73 -11.47
C GLU A 193 0.95 -1.35 -12.58
N ARG A 194 2.09 -1.94 -12.20
CA ARG A 194 2.92 -2.68 -13.13
C ARG A 194 2.22 -3.95 -13.58
N TYR A 195 2.35 -4.27 -14.87
CA TYR A 195 1.65 -5.43 -15.46
C TYR A 195 2.19 -6.78 -14.93
N ASP A 196 3.47 -6.83 -14.58
CA ASP A 196 4.20 -7.99 -14.05
C ASP A 196 4.04 -8.17 -12.54
N TYR A 197 3.22 -7.35 -11.87
CA TYR A 197 2.87 -7.52 -10.46
C TYR A 197 1.38 -7.82 -10.29
N ILE A 198 1.08 -8.70 -9.34
CA ILE A 198 -0.23 -8.78 -8.70
C ILE A 198 -0.23 -7.93 -7.44
N TYR A 199 -1.21 -7.05 -7.32
CA TYR A 199 -1.36 -6.18 -6.16
C TYR A 199 -2.47 -6.73 -5.29
N ILE A 200 -2.14 -7.08 -4.05
CA ILE A 200 -3.14 -7.35 -3.02
C ILE A 200 -3.70 -6.01 -2.54
N ASN A 201 -2.78 -5.08 -2.30
CA ASN A 201 -3.05 -3.68 -2.06
C ASN A 201 -1.82 -2.86 -2.55
N PRO A 202 -1.81 -1.52 -2.43
CA PRO A 202 -0.70 -0.71 -2.92
C PRO A 202 0.66 -0.99 -2.26
N SER A 203 0.69 -1.45 -1.00
CA SER A 203 1.93 -1.79 -0.27
C SER A 203 2.32 -3.27 -0.36
N VAL A 204 1.34 -4.17 -0.55
CA VAL A 204 1.53 -5.61 -0.64
C VAL A 204 1.30 -6.07 -2.08
N LYS A 205 2.39 -6.41 -2.76
CA LYS A 205 2.39 -6.88 -4.15
C LYS A 205 3.40 -8.00 -4.34
N TYR A 206 3.13 -8.87 -5.30
CA TYR A 206 4.02 -9.96 -5.67
C TYR A 206 4.31 -9.90 -7.16
N GLU A 207 5.57 -10.09 -7.53
CA GLU A 207 5.93 -10.23 -8.94
C GLU A 207 5.36 -11.56 -9.45
N LEU A 208 4.64 -11.48 -10.57
CA LEU A 208 4.10 -12.63 -11.25
C LEU A 208 5.23 -13.35 -11.99
N ILE A 209 5.23 -14.67 -11.94
CA ILE A 209 6.03 -15.46 -12.89
C ILE A 209 5.49 -15.23 -14.31
N SER A 210 6.38 -15.18 -15.30
CA SER A 210 6.04 -14.82 -16.69
C SER A 210 4.85 -15.60 -17.30
N PRO A 211 4.68 -16.91 -17.05
CA PRO A 211 3.52 -17.66 -17.54
C PRO A 211 2.17 -17.14 -17.03
N LEU A 212 2.15 -16.38 -15.93
CA LEU A 212 0.92 -15.88 -15.31
C LEU A 212 0.53 -14.46 -15.72
N TYR A 213 1.33 -13.76 -16.54
CA TYR A 213 1.03 -12.39 -16.96
C TYR A 213 -0.35 -12.27 -17.64
N GLY A 214 -0.69 -13.23 -18.51
CA GLY A 214 -1.99 -13.26 -19.20
C GLY A 214 -3.18 -13.53 -18.28
N TYR A 215 -2.95 -14.05 -17.08
CA TYR A 215 -3.97 -14.47 -16.12
C TYR A 215 -4.18 -13.47 -14.98
N LYS A 216 -3.43 -12.36 -14.96
CA LYS A 216 -3.48 -11.33 -13.91
C LYS A 216 -4.91 -10.91 -13.57
N LYS A 217 -5.75 -10.64 -14.57
CA LYS A 217 -7.14 -10.20 -14.36
C LYS A 217 -7.99 -11.28 -13.66
N ILE A 218 -7.80 -12.55 -14.00
CA ILE A 218 -8.54 -13.65 -13.38
C ILE A 218 -8.10 -13.82 -11.92
N ILE A 219 -6.80 -13.74 -11.65
CA ILE A 219 -6.24 -13.76 -10.29
C ILE A 219 -6.78 -12.57 -9.47
N GLN A 220 -6.87 -11.38 -10.06
CA GLN A 220 -7.45 -10.19 -9.41
C GLN A 220 -8.93 -10.42 -9.06
N ASN A 221 -9.73 -10.96 -9.97
CA ASN A 221 -11.14 -11.27 -9.69
C ASN A 221 -11.27 -12.28 -8.53
N LYS A 222 -10.36 -13.27 -8.46
CA LYS A 222 -10.33 -14.22 -7.34
C LYS A 222 -9.99 -13.57 -6.01
N LEU A 223 -9.11 -12.58 -6.00
CA LEU A 223 -8.77 -11.80 -4.81
C LEU A 223 -9.93 -10.89 -4.33
N GLU A 224 -10.76 -10.41 -5.26
CA GLU A 224 -11.98 -9.66 -4.94
C GLU A 224 -13.06 -10.57 -4.34
N GLU A 225 -13.20 -11.79 -4.85
CA GLU A 225 -14.16 -12.80 -4.38
C GLU A 225 -13.73 -13.44 -3.04
N PHE A 226 -12.45 -13.79 -2.93
CA PHE A 226 -11.87 -14.49 -1.78
C PHE A 226 -10.77 -13.63 -1.14
N PRO A 227 -11.03 -12.99 0.02
CA PRO A 227 -10.07 -12.09 0.65
C PRO A 227 -8.72 -12.76 0.92
N PHE A 228 -7.65 -12.21 0.32
CA PHE A 228 -6.27 -12.69 0.45
C PHE A 228 -5.87 -13.06 1.88
N GLU A 229 -6.20 -12.16 2.81
CA GLU A 229 -5.91 -12.24 4.24
C GLU A 229 -6.50 -13.48 4.94
N LYS A 230 -7.52 -14.09 4.35
CA LYS A 230 -8.19 -15.28 4.87
C LYS A 230 -7.80 -16.56 4.14
N ASN A 231 -7.13 -16.47 2.99
CA ASN A 231 -6.87 -17.62 2.14
C ASN A 231 -5.61 -18.38 2.60
N VAL A 232 -5.78 -19.68 2.85
CA VAL A 232 -4.73 -20.61 3.24
C VAL A 232 -4.61 -21.67 2.16
N PHE A 233 -3.47 -21.68 1.45
CA PHE A 233 -3.21 -22.65 0.40
C PHE A 233 -2.82 -23.99 0.98
N LEU A 234 -3.63 -25.02 0.76
CA LEU A 234 -3.36 -26.39 1.20
C LEU A 234 -2.65 -27.15 0.08
N MET A 235 -1.35 -27.35 0.27
CA MET A 235 -0.46 -28.09 -0.63
C MET A 235 -0.43 -29.55 -0.18
N MET A 236 -1.08 -30.44 -0.93
CA MET A 236 -1.18 -31.86 -0.59
C MET A 236 -1.28 -32.75 -1.83
N LYS A 237 -1.02 -34.05 -1.66
CA LYS A 237 -1.34 -35.07 -2.68
C LYS A 237 -2.85 -35.24 -2.80
N PHE A 238 -3.36 -35.42 -4.02
CA PHE A 238 -4.76 -35.72 -4.29
C PHE A 238 -4.97 -37.23 -4.36
N ARG A 239 -5.50 -37.80 -3.27
CA ARG A 239 -5.83 -39.21 -3.16
C ARG A 239 -6.94 -39.44 -2.14
N ASP A 240 -7.64 -40.56 -2.26
CA ASP A 240 -8.80 -40.87 -1.43
C ASP A 240 -8.43 -41.01 0.05
N GLU A 241 -7.25 -41.54 0.34
CA GLU A 241 -6.71 -41.71 1.70
C GLU A 241 -6.58 -40.37 2.43
N ASN A 242 -6.41 -39.27 1.71
CA ASN A 242 -6.20 -37.95 2.29
C ASN A 242 -7.49 -37.13 2.43
N GLN A 243 -8.63 -37.68 2.01
CA GLN A 243 -9.91 -36.97 2.10
C GLN A 243 -10.30 -36.65 3.54
N GLY A 244 -10.01 -37.56 4.48
CA GLY A 244 -10.23 -37.34 5.92
C GLY A 244 -9.44 -36.13 6.43
N THR A 245 -8.12 -36.17 6.28
CA THR A 245 -7.21 -35.07 6.62
C THR A 245 -7.60 -33.75 5.94
N TYR A 246 -7.94 -33.77 4.65
CA TYR A 246 -8.40 -32.57 3.94
C TYR A 246 -9.65 -31.96 4.57
N LYS A 247 -10.71 -32.77 4.74
CA LYS A 247 -12.00 -32.30 5.30
C LYS A 247 -11.82 -31.77 6.72
N TYR A 248 -10.90 -32.37 7.46
CA TYR A 248 -10.51 -31.90 8.78
C TYR A 248 -9.86 -30.51 8.75
N ILE A 249 -8.78 -30.34 7.98
CA ILE A 249 -8.08 -29.06 7.85
C ILE A 249 -9.03 -27.97 7.34
N GLU A 250 -9.85 -28.30 6.33
CA GLU A 250 -10.88 -27.40 5.79
C GLU A 250 -11.85 -26.91 6.87
N LYS A 251 -12.37 -27.84 7.68
CA LYS A 251 -13.30 -27.52 8.77
C LYS A 251 -12.65 -26.61 9.80
N GLU A 252 -11.42 -26.88 10.23
CA GLU A 252 -10.77 -26.06 11.26
C GLU A 252 -10.38 -24.66 10.78
N LEU A 253 -9.88 -24.55 9.56
CA LEU A 253 -9.64 -23.24 8.93
C LEU A 253 -10.94 -22.43 8.90
N LYS A 254 -12.05 -23.05 8.49
CA LYS A 254 -13.36 -22.42 8.44
C LYS A 254 -13.86 -21.98 9.81
N ASN A 255 -13.72 -22.82 10.84
CA ASN A 255 -14.06 -22.49 12.23
C ASN A 255 -13.31 -21.26 12.75
N ASN A 256 -12.11 -21.01 12.22
CA ASN A 256 -11.25 -19.89 12.58
C ASN A 256 -11.37 -18.68 11.64
N GLY A 257 -12.30 -18.69 10.69
CA GLY A 257 -12.57 -17.59 9.77
C GLY A 257 -11.63 -17.51 8.56
N PHE A 258 -10.91 -18.60 8.27
CA PHE A 258 -10.05 -18.76 7.10
C PHE A 258 -10.73 -19.60 6.01
N ASN A 259 -10.26 -19.43 4.77
CA ASN A 259 -10.62 -20.23 3.63
C ASN A 259 -9.52 -21.26 3.38
N CYS A 260 -9.88 -22.54 3.37
CA CYS A 260 -9.01 -23.59 2.86
C CYS A 260 -9.08 -23.56 1.34
N VAL A 261 -7.93 -23.41 0.68
CA VAL A 261 -7.85 -23.28 -0.77
C VAL A 261 -6.99 -24.41 -1.31
N ARG A 262 -7.55 -25.25 -2.19
CA ARG A 262 -6.78 -26.19 -3.01
C ARG A 262 -6.86 -25.83 -4.48
N ALA A 263 -5.81 -26.19 -5.21
CA ALA A 263 -5.72 -25.88 -6.63
C ALA A 263 -6.68 -26.70 -7.52
N ASP A 264 -7.26 -27.78 -6.99
CA ASP A 264 -8.20 -28.66 -7.70
C ASP A 264 -9.66 -28.45 -7.29
N ASP A 265 -9.91 -27.61 -6.28
CA ASP A 265 -11.26 -27.24 -5.87
C ASP A 265 -11.97 -26.52 -7.03
N LYS A 266 -13.29 -26.71 -7.16
CA LYS A 266 -14.11 -26.21 -8.29
C LYS A 266 -13.92 -24.72 -8.55
N GLU A 267 -13.79 -23.93 -7.48
CA GLU A 267 -13.63 -22.48 -7.53
C GLU A 267 -12.24 -22.04 -8.04
N TRP A 268 -11.26 -22.95 -8.05
CA TRP A 268 -9.84 -22.67 -8.25
C TRP A 268 -9.21 -23.45 -9.41
N ALA A 269 -9.79 -24.58 -9.82
CA ALA A 269 -9.24 -25.51 -10.82
C ALA A 269 -8.99 -24.91 -12.21
N HIS A 270 -9.69 -23.82 -12.55
CA HIS A 270 -9.73 -23.25 -13.89
C HIS A 270 -9.26 -21.79 -13.96
N ILE A 271 -8.27 -21.39 -13.14
CA ILE A 271 -7.68 -20.04 -13.29
C ILE A 271 -6.84 -19.98 -14.55
N THR A 272 -6.04 -21.03 -14.82
CA THR A 272 -5.16 -21.04 -16.00
C THR A 272 -5.45 -22.14 -17.02
N ASP A 273 -6.13 -23.23 -16.63
CA ASP A 273 -6.26 -24.47 -17.41
C ASP A 273 -4.90 -25.07 -17.85
N THR A 274 -3.84 -24.80 -17.09
CA THR A 274 -2.48 -25.32 -17.33
C THR A 274 -1.85 -25.86 -16.05
N SER A 275 -0.65 -26.45 -16.17
CA SER A 275 0.17 -26.84 -15.02
C SER A 275 0.57 -25.68 -14.10
N PHE A 276 0.36 -24.41 -14.50
CA PHE A 276 0.59 -23.25 -13.66
C PHE A 276 -0.59 -22.89 -12.75
N ASN A 277 -1.69 -23.66 -12.77
CA ASN A 277 -2.85 -23.38 -11.93
C ASN A 277 -2.52 -23.27 -10.43
N PRO A 278 -1.75 -24.19 -9.83
CA PRO A 278 -1.37 -24.07 -8.42
C PRO A 278 -0.59 -22.79 -8.11
N MET A 279 0.23 -22.32 -9.06
CA MET A 279 0.96 -21.05 -8.91
C MET A 279 0.00 -19.85 -8.94
N ALA A 280 -1.01 -19.86 -9.81
CA ALA A 280 -2.02 -18.80 -9.84
C ALA A 280 -2.83 -18.75 -8.53
N VAL A 281 -3.21 -19.92 -8.01
CA VAL A 281 -3.92 -20.08 -6.73
C VAL A 281 -3.06 -19.58 -5.55
N LEU A 282 -1.76 -19.86 -5.58
CA LEU A 282 -0.80 -19.39 -4.59
C LEU A 282 -0.79 -17.86 -4.46
N TYR A 283 -0.87 -17.12 -5.58
CA TYR A 283 -0.96 -15.66 -5.57
C TYR A 283 -2.24 -15.14 -4.88
N CYS A 284 -3.28 -15.96 -4.78
CA CYS A 284 -4.51 -15.64 -4.06
C CYS A 284 -4.44 -15.92 -2.56
N CYS A 285 -3.36 -16.53 -2.04
CA CYS A 285 -3.27 -16.99 -0.66
C CYS A 285 -2.20 -16.24 0.15
N LYS A 286 -2.54 -15.82 1.38
CA LYS A 286 -1.58 -15.20 2.32
C LYS A 286 -0.75 -16.23 3.08
N TYR A 287 -1.37 -17.36 3.40
CA TYR A 287 -0.76 -18.42 4.20
C TYR A 287 -0.75 -19.74 3.44
N GLY A 288 0.07 -20.69 3.91
CA GLY A 288 0.14 -22.02 3.33
C GLY A 288 0.19 -23.12 4.38
N ILE A 289 -0.29 -24.31 4.01
CA ILE A 289 -0.07 -25.56 4.75
C ILE A 289 0.54 -26.54 3.76
N ALA A 290 1.79 -26.93 3.99
CA ALA A 290 2.48 -27.95 3.22
C ALA A 290 2.37 -29.29 3.93
N LEU A 291 1.58 -30.20 3.37
CA LEU A 291 1.33 -31.53 3.93
C LEU A 291 2.19 -32.57 3.21
N PHE A 292 3.33 -32.90 3.79
CA PHE A 292 4.15 -34.05 3.40
C PHE A 292 3.63 -35.31 4.06
N ASP A 293 2.66 -35.93 3.40
CA ASP A 293 1.98 -37.12 3.87
C ASP A 293 2.66 -38.43 3.41
N GLU A 294 2.15 -39.59 3.84
CA GLU A 294 2.75 -40.91 3.62
C GLU A 294 3.29 -41.16 2.21
N ALA A 295 4.38 -41.95 2.16
CA ALA A 295 5.06 -42.34 0.94
C ALA A 295 4.13 -43.15 0.03
N GLU A 296 4.38 -43.06 -1.28
CA GLU A 296 3.74 -43.90 -2.28
C GLU A 296 4.77 -44.82 -2.92
N LYS A 297 4.28 -45.87 -3.59
CA LYS A 297 5.14 -46.79 -4.32
C LYS A 297 5.95 -46.02 -5.36
N GLY A 298 7.27 -45.97 -5.18
CA GLY A 298 8.20 -45.30 -6.10
C GLY A 298 8.41 -43.81 -5.84
N SER A 299 7.73 -43.19 -4.87
CA SER A 299 7.96 -41.79 -4.52
C SER A 299 7.70 -41.51 -3.04
N THR A 300 8.75 -41.12 -2.33
CA THR A 300 8.68 -40.77 -0.91
C THR A 300 8.04 -39.40 -0.68
N TYR A 301 8.32 -38.41 -1.54
CA TYR A 301 7.82 -37.05 -1.40
C TYR A 301 7.08 -36.59 -2.65
N ASN A 302 5.99 -35.82 -2.48
CA ASN A 302 5.36 -35.15 -3.61
C ASN A 302 6.21 -33.94 -4.04
N PRO A 303 6.77 -33.93 -5.26
CA PRO A 303 7.55 -32.79 -5.73
C PRO A 303 6.73 -31.50 -5.85
N ASN A 304 5.42 -31.59 -6.10
CA ASN A 304 4.55 -30.41 -6.22
C ASN A 304 4.41 -29.68 -4.88
N VAL A 305 4.28 -30.41 -3.76
CA VAL A 305 4.20 -29.79 -2.42
C VAL A 305 5.49 -29.03 -2.11
N ALA A 306 6.65 -29.58 -2.46
CA ALA A 306 7.93 -28.90 -2.27
C ALA A 306 8.08 -27.66 -3.17
N TYR A 307 7.67 -27.77 -4.44
CA TYR A 307 7.67 -26.67 -5.40
C TYR A 307 6.77 -25.50 -4.95
N GLU A 308 5.54 -25.80 -4.55
CA GLU A 308 4.57 -24.83 -4.05
C GLU A 308 5.04 -24.17 -2.75
N LEU A 309 5.60 -24.95 -1.82
CA LEU A 309 6.17 -24.43 -0.57
C LEU A 309 7.33 -23.47 -0.84
N GLY A 310 8.24 -23.82 -1.75
CA GLY A 310 9.35 -22.95 -2.13
C GLY A 310 8.88 -21.62 -2.71
N MET A 311 7.82 -21.63 -3.51
CA MET A 311 7.20 -20.42 -4.07
C MET A 311 6.48 -19.58 -3.01
N MET A 312 5.88 -20.21 -2.00
CA MET A 312 5.32 -19.47 -0.85
C MET A 312 6.42 -18.77 -0.06
N GLN A 313 7.52 -19.49 0.22
CA GLN A 313 8.65 -18.96 1.00
C GLN A 313 9.40 -17.85 0.27
N CYS A 314 9.55 -17.92 -1.07
CA CYS A 314 10.19 -16.84 -1.84
C CYS A 314 9.38 -15.53 -1.79
N GLN A 315 8.07 -15.63 -1.55
CA GLN A 315 7.16 -14.51 -1.32
C GLN A 315 7.04 -14.12 0.16
N ASN A 316 7.88 -14.69 1.04
CA ASN A 316 7.87 -14.49 2.49
C ASN A 316 6.50 -14.80 3.14
N LYS A 317 5.75 -15.73 2.55
CA LYS A 317 4.45 -16.16 3.08
C LYS A 317 4.64 -17.18 4.19
N ARG A 318 3.89 -17.03 5.28
CA ARG A 318 3.98 -17.93 6.42
C ARG A 318 3.32 -19.26 6.07
N CYS A 319 4.08 -20.35 6.25
CA CYS A 319 3.60 -21.70 6.01
C CYS A 319 3.68 -22.55 7.28
N LEU A 320 2.68 -23.40 7.50
CA LEU A 320 2.78 -24.56 8.37
C LEU A 320 3.31 -25.73 7.54
N ILE A 321 4.35 -26.41 8.01
CA ILE A 321 4.91 -27.55 7.32
C ILE A 321 4.66 -28.78 8.19
N LEU A 322 3.88 -29.73 7.67
CA LEU A 322 3.53 -30.97 8.33
C LEU A 322 4.24 -32.13 7.64
N LYS A 323 4.90 -32.98 8.43
CA LYS A 323 5.58 -34.18 7.92
C LYS A 323 5.03 -35.42 8.63
N HIS A 324 4.55 -36.39 7.86
CA HIS A 324 4.15 -37.66 8.43
C HIS A 324 5.37 -38.40 8.99
N SER A 325 5.23 -39.06 10.14
CA SER A 325 6.33 -39.75 10.85
C SER A 325 6.88 -40.96 10.09
N SER A 326 6.10 -41.54 9.18
CA SER A 326 6.55 -42.62 8.28
C SER A 326 7.52 -42.16 7.19
N LEU A 327 7.60 -40.86 6.91
CA LEU A 327 8.54 -40.32 5.95
C LEU A 327 9.94 -40.21 6.56
N PRO A 328 11.00 -40.50 5.79
CA PRO A 328 12.37 -40.24 6.21
C PRO A 328 12.60 -38.74 6.44
N ASN A 329 13.85 -38.34 6.67
CA ASN A 329 14.18 -36.92 6.68
C ASN A 329 14.10 -36.37 5.24
N PRO A 330 13.49 -35.19 5.05
CA PRO A 330 13.41 -34.57 3.74
C PRO A 330 14.82 -34.42 3.13
N PRO A 331 15.03 -34.81 1.88
CA PRO A 331 16.33 -34.70 1.22
C PRO A 331 16.66 -33.27 0.76
N PHE A 332 15.90 -32.26 1.19
CA PHE A 332 16.00 -30.87 0.76
C PHE A 332 16.13 -29.92 1.96
N ASP A 333 17.08 -28.99 1.87
CA ASP A 333 17.40 -28.01 2.91
C ASP A 333 16.26 -27.01 3.19
N ILE A 334 15.33 -26.86 2.24
CA ILE A 334 14.18 -25.93 2.28
C ILE A 334 13.32 -26.11 3.55
N VAL A 335 13.37 -27.29 4.16
CA VAL A 335 12.50 -27.69 5.28
C VAL A 335 13.27 -28.02 6.55
N LYS A 336 14.61 -27.85 6.57
CA LYS A 336 15.48 -28.24 7.68
C LYS A 336 14.98 -27.67 9.02
N ASP A 337 14.49 -28.57 9.88
CA ASP A 337 13.96 -28.34 11.23
C ASP A 337 12.74 -27.38 11.36
N LEU A 338 12.10 -27.03 10.24
CA LEU A 338 10.91 -26.16 10.22
C LEU A 338 9.58 -26.90 10.24
N TYR A 339 9.60 -28.22 10.04
CA TYR A 339 8.40 -29.05 10.02
C TYR A 339 7.99 -29.54 11.40
N ILE A 340 6.68 -29.70 11.56
CA ILE A 340 6.10 -30.39 12.70
C ILE A 340 5.77 -31.81 12.25
N THR A 341 6.26 -32.80 13.00
CA THR A 341 5.99 -34.20 12.71
C THR A 341 4.63 -34.59 13.27
N TYR A 342 3.82 -35.31 12.50
CA TYR A 342 2.56 -35.90 12.95
C TYR A 342 2.53 -37.40 12.61
N THR A 343 1.80 -38.19 13.40
CA THR A 343 1.59 -39.62 13.17
C THR A 343 0.13 -39.97 12.91
N LYS A 344 -0.80 -39.20 13.47
CA LYS A 344 -2.24 -39.41 13.32
C LYS A 344 -2.93 -38.09 13.04
N GLU A 345 -4.06 -38.15 12.34
CA GLU A 345 -4.87 -36.98 12.00
C GLU A 345 -5.27 -36.15 13.24
N ILE A 346 -5.51 -36.82 14.38
CA ILE A 346 -5.87 -36.14 15.64
C ILE A 346 -4.79 -35.19 16.16
N GLU A 347 -3.51 -35.43 15.86
CA GLU A 347 -2.41 -34.56 16.28
C GLU A 347 -2.39 -33.26 15.46
N ILE A 348 -2.94 -33.28 14.24
CA ILE A 348 -3.04 -32.09 13.38
C ILE A 348 -3.93 -31.04 14.05
N GLU A 349 -4.88 -31.43 14.90
CA GLU A 349 -5.77 -30.53 15.63
C GLU A 349 -5.01 -29.49 16.45
N GLU A 350 -4.21 -29.97 17.39
CA GLU A 350 -3.48 -29.13 18.32
C GLU A 350 -2.46 -28.27 17.56
N ILE A 351 -1.80 -28.87 16.56
CA ILE A 351 -0.81 -28.19 15.72
C ILE A 351 -1.46 -27.03 14.95
N LEU A 352 -2.59 -27.30 14.29
CA LEU A 352 -3.28 -26.30 13.47
C LEU A 352 -3.86 -25.19 14.33
N SER A 353 -4.48 -25.53 15.46
CA SER A 353 -5.00 -24.55 16.42
C SER A 353 -3.90 -23.62 16.93
N ASN A 354 -2.77 -24.19 17.38
CA ASN A 354 -1.62 -23.41 17.84
C ASN A 354 -1.03 -22.51 16.74
N TRP A 355 -0.94 -23.02 15.52
CA TRP A 355 -0.45 -22.24 14.38
C TRP A 355 -1.40 -21.08 14.05
N LEU A 356 -2.72 -21.29 14.03
CA LEU A 356 -3.72 -20.25 13.79
C LEU A 356 -3.71 -19.18 14.88
N ILE A 357 -3.52 -19.55 16.15
CA ILE A 357 -3.32 -18.59 17.25
C ILE A 357 -2.06 -17.75 16.98
N SER A 358 -0.97 -18.38 16.52
CA SER A 358 0.27 -17.68 16.16
C SER A 358 0.12 -16.73 14.95
N LEU A 359 -0.91 -16.91 14.11
CA LEU A 359 -1.21 -15.96 13.03
C LEU A 359 -1.82 -14.67 13.60
N LYS A 360 -2.69 -14.79 14.61
CA LYS A 360 -3.38 -13.66 15.26
C LYS A 360 -2.45 -12.84 16.16
N GLY A 361 -1.48 -13.48 16.82
CA GLY A 361 -0.59 -12.85 17.80
C GLY A 361 0.55 -11.95 17.26
N LYS A 362 0.72 -11.84 15.93
CA LYS A 362 1.78 -11.02 15.30
C LYS A 362 1.24 -9.81 14.52
N GLY A 363 0.15 -9.22 14.97
CA GLY A 363 -0.21 -7.84 14.63
C GLY A 363 0.49 -6.87 15.58
N ARG A 364 1.75 -6.51 15.30
CA ARG A 364 2.43 -5.35 15.91
C ARG A 364 3.10 -4.56 14.81
#